data_AF-T0FZS3-F1
#
_entry.id   AF-T0FZS3-F1
#
_cell.length_a   1.000
_cell.length_b   1.000
_cell.length_c   1.000
_cell.angle_alpha   90.00
_cell.angle_beta   90.00
_cell.angle_gamma   90.00
#
_symmetry.space_group_name_H-M   'P 1'
#
loop_
_entity.id
_entity.type
_entity.pdbx_description
1 polymer ?
#
loop_
_entity_poly.entity_id
_entity_poly.type
_entity_poly.pdbx_seq_one_letter_code
_entity_poly.pdbx_strand_id
1 'polypeptide(L)' 'MQKIEHIRAAVASELERRGLSNRDFIASIREGKRDDGPYMIGALAWAKQTEPVAE' A
#
# COMPACT_ATOMS: atom_id res chain seq x y z
N MET A 1 -0.21 -12.45 4.80
CA MET A 1 -1.46 -11.81 4.35
C MET A 1 -1.79 -10.54 5.14
N GLN A 2 -1.80 -10.53 6.48
CA GLN A 2 -2.14 -9.31 7.23
C GLN A 2 -1.23 -8.10 6.97
N LYS A 3 0.06 -8.32 6.69
CA LYS A 3 1.01 -7.23 6.44
C LYS A 3 0.71 -6.45 5.15
N ILE A 4 0.35 -7.14 4.07
CA ILE A 4 0.05 -6.46 2.80
C ILE A 4 -1.25 -5.67 2.87
N GLU A 5 -2.25 -6.17 3.61
CA GLU A 5 -3.50 -5.45 3.85
C GLU A 5 -3.27 -4.16 4.65
N HIS A 6 -2.40 -4.18 5.66
CA HIS A 6 -2.01 -2.96 6.39
C HIS A 6 -1.28 -1.96 5.49
N ILE A 7 -0.38 -2.42 4.61
CA ILE A 7 0.32 -1.54 3.67
C ILE A 7 -0.67 -0.92 2.68
N ARG A 8 -1.57 -1.72 2.08
CA ARG A 8 -2.62 -1.23 1.18
C ARG A 8 -3.50 -0.20 1.87
N ALA A 9 -3.94 -0.48 3.11
CA ALA A 9 -4.76 0.45 3.88
C ALA A 9 -4.02 1.77 4.15
N ALA A 10 -2.75 1.72 4.58
CA ALA A 10 -1.95 2.91 4.83
C ALA A 10 -1.75 3.76 3.56
N VAL A 11 -1.41 3.13 2.44
CA VAL A 11 -1.26 3.81 1.15
C VAL A 11 -2.59 4.43 0.70
N ALA A 12 -3.69 3.68 0.77
CA ALA A 12 -5.02 4.15 0.42
C ALA A 12 -5.45 5.36 1.26
N SER A 13 -5.28 5.30 2.59
CA SER A 13 -5.61 6.39 3.51
C SER A 13 -4.77 7.64 3.26
N GLU A 14 -3.48 7.48 2.97
CA GLU A 14 -2.61 8.63 2.71
C GLU A 14 -2.93 9.31 1.37
N LEU A 15 -3.25 8.53 0.33
CA LEU A 15 -3.70 9.05 -0.96
C LEU A 15 -5.05 9.78 -0.86
N GLU A 16 -5.98 9.24 -0.07
CA GLU A 16 -7.28 9.86 0.24
C GLU A 16 -7.09 11.19 0.98
N ARG A 17 -6.25 11.19 2.03
CA ARG A 17 -5.95 12.38 2.84
C ARG A 17 -5.35 13.52 2.02
N ARG A 18 -4.51 13.20 1.03
CA ARG A 18 -3.89 14.19 0.15
C ARG A 18 -4.81 14.67 -0.98
N GLY A 19 -5.99 14.07 -1.15
CA GLY A 19 -6.90 14.38 -2.25
C GLY A 19 -6.35 14.02 -3.63
N LEU A 20 -5.33 13.14 -3.68
CA LEU A 20 -4.55 12.86 -4.89
C LEU A 20 -5.14 11.72 -5.74
N SER A 21 -6.31 11.17 -5.41
CA SER A 21 -6.78 9.95 -6.06
C SER A 21 -8.30 9.82 -6.09
N ASN A 22 -8.81 9.30 -7.22
CA ASN A 22 -10.19 8.91 -7.41
C ASN A 22 -10.57 7.77 -6.45
N ARG A 23 -11.82 7.75 -5.97
CA ARG A 23 -12.37 6.71 -5.08
C ARG A 23 -12.19 5.30 -5.65
N ASP A 24 -12.40 5.13 -6.96
CA ASP A 24 -12.22 3.82 -7.62
C ASP A 24 -10.77 3.36 -7.59
N PHE A 25 -9.83 4.29 -7.70
CA PHE A 25 -8.40 3.98 -7.60
C PHE A 25 -8.04 3.54 -6.18
N ILE A 26 -8.52 4.26 -5.16
CA ILE A 26 -8.31 3.92 -3.75
C ILE A 26 -8.91 2.54 -3.43
N ALA A 27 -10.11 2.25 -3.93
CA ALA A 27 -10.73 0.92 -3.79
C ALA A 27 -9.87 -0.17 -4.44
N SER A 28 -9.35 0.07 -5.65
CA SER A 28 -8.48 -0.91 -6.33
C SER A 28 -7.18 -1.22 -5.58
N ILE A 29 -6.63 -0.25 -4.82
CA ILE A 29 -5.47 -0.47 -3.94
C ILE A 29 -5.87 -1.39 -2.77
N ARG A 30 -7.00 -1.11 -2.12
CA ARG A 30 -7.47 -1.95 -0.98
C ARG A 30 -7.74 -3.39 -1.41
N GLU A 31 -8.26 -3.59 -2.62
CA GLU A 31 -8.51 -4.90 -3.21
C GLU A 31 -7.24 -5.61 -3.70
N GLY A 32 -6.08 -4.95 -3.70
CA GLY A 32 -4.81 -5.52 -4.16
C GLY A 32 -4.64 -5.60 -5.67
N LYS A 33 -5.55 -4.97 -6.43
CA LYS A 33 -5.48 -4.93 -7.91
C LYS A 33 -4.36 -4.02 -8.44
N ARG A 34 -3.63 -3.36 -7.54
CA ARG A 34 -2.58 -2.37 -7.84
C ARG A 34 -1.28 -2.63 -7.10
N ASP A 35 -1.07 -3.83 -6.56
CA ASP A 35 0.15 -4.17 -5.83
C ASP A 35 1.42 -4.06 -6.71
N ASP A 36 1.26 -4.23 -8.02
CA ASP A 36 2.27 -4.06 -9.06
C ASP A 36 2.41 -2.61 -9.57
N GLY A 37 1.60 -1.69 -9.04
CA GLY A 37 1.63 -0.28 -9.40
C GLY A 37 2.78 0.48 -8.70
N PRO A 38 3.21 1.63 -9.24
CA PRO A 38 4.37 2.36 -8.74
C PRO A 38 4.25 2.77 -7.26
N TYR A 39 3.05 3.14 -6.81
CA TYR A 39 2.80 3.51 -5.41
C TYR A 39 2.94 2.32 -4.46
N MET A 40 2.51 1.13 -4.87
CA MET A 40 2.57 -0.07 -4.04
C MET A 40 3.96 -0.72 -4.09
N ILE A 41 4.64 -0.72 -5.23
CA ILE A 41 6.01 -1.26 -5.35
C ILE A 41 6.94 -0.58 -4.32
N GLY A 42 6.89 0.75 -4.22
CA GLY A 42 7.70 1.49 -3.25
C GLY A 42 7.33 1.16 -1.80
N ALA A 43 6.02 1.15 -1.49
CA ALA A 43 5.53 0.84 -0.15
C ALA A 43 5.88 -0.60 0.29
N LEU A 44 5.78 -1.56 -0.64
CA LEU A 44 6.14 -2.96 -0.41
C LEU A 44 7.65 -3.14 -0.24
N ALA A 45 8.47 -2.48 -1.06
CA ALA A 45 9.93 -2.52 -0.94
C ALA A 45 10.39 -1.94 0.40
N TRP A 46 9.82 -0.80 0.83
CA TRP A 46 10.10 -0.20 2.12
C TRP A 46 9.70 -1.11 3.28
N ALA A 47 8.50 -1.68 3.22
CA ALA A 47 7.99 -2.57 4.27
C ALA A 47 8.81 -3.87 4.40
N LYS A 48 9.46 -4.34 3.33
CA LYS A 48 10.43 -5.45 3.38
C LYS A 48 11.73 -5.05 4.09
N GLN A 49 12.22 -3.82 3.90
CA GLN A 49 13.43 -3.34 4.57
C GLN A 49 13.24 -3.07 6.07
N THR A 50 12.02 -2.74 6.48
CA THR A 50 11.68 -2.46 7.90
C THR A 50 11.30 -3.72 8.68
N GLU A 51 11.40 -4.91 8.08
CA GLU A 51 11.32 -6.14 8.86
C GLU A 51 12.55 -6.25 9.76
N PRO A 52 12.39 -6.41 11.08
CA PRO A 52 13.50 -6.85 11.89
C PRO A 52 13.96 -8.20 11.33
N VAL A 53 15.25 -8.34 11.04
CA VAL A 53 15.84 -9.63 10.72
C VAL A 53 15.55 -10.53 11.92
N ALA A 54 14.69 -11.52 11.74
CA ALA A 54 14.50 -12.54 12.75
C ALA A 54 15.81 -13.34 12.81
N GLU A 55 16.63 -13.08 13.83
CA GLU A 55 17.75 -13.93 14.26
C GLU A 55 17.23 -15.20 14.95
#